data_AF-A0A939D111-F1
#
_entry.id   AF-A0A939D111-F1
#
_cell.length_a   1.000
_cell.length_b   1.000
_cell.length_c   1.000
_cell.angle_alpha   90.00
_cell.angle_beta   90.00
_cell.angle_gamma   90.00
#
_symmetry.space_group_name_H-M   'P 1'
#
loop_
_entity.id
_entity.type
_entity.pdbx_description
1 polymer ?
#
loop_
_entity_poly.entity_id
_entity_poly.type
_entity_poly.pdbx_seq_one_letter_code
_entity_poly.pdbx_strand_id
1 'polypeptide(L)'
;MAQILVEDLDPIILEKLETLAKQHGRSLQEELKQILQQAAEKVTHYHTGANIEKAREAVARAQVRYTGKIFSDSTELIREDRER
;
A
#
# COMPACT_ATOMS: atom_id res chain seq x y z
N MET A 1 2.38 25.26 10.11
CA MET A 1 3.82 24.95 9.98
C MET A 1 4.25 24.25 11.25
N ALA A 2 4.49 22.93 11.19
CA ALA A 2 5.06 22.19 12.30
C ALA A 2 6.57 22.12 12.09
N GLN A 3 7.35 22.57 13.06
CA GLN A 3 8.80 22.41 13.07
C GLN A 3 9.09 21.22 13.98
N ILE A 4 9.69 20.18 13.43
CA ILE A 4 10.11 19.00 14.17
C ILE A 4 11.62 19.11 14.32
N LEU A 5 12.09 19.27 15.55
CA LEU A 5 13.50 19.13 15.89
C LEU A 5 13.74 17.65 16.17
N VAL A 6 14.60 17.01 15.39
CA VAL A 6 15.02 15.63 15.63
C VAL A 6 16.35 15.70 16.36
N GLU A 7 16.30 15.47 17.67
CA GLU A 7 17.49 15.33 18.51
C GLU A 7 17.94 13.85 18.53
N ASP A 8 19.25 13.63 18.70
CA ASP A 8 19.88 12.30 18.76
C ASP A 8 19.68 11.41 17.52
N LEU A 9 19.77 11.99 16.31
CA LEU A 9 19.84 11.19 15.09
C LEU A 9 21.21 10.54 14.97
N ASP A 10 21.23 9.22 14.81
CA ASP A 10 22.45 8.45 14.61
C ASP A 10 23.20 8.98 13.35
N PRO A 11 24.50 9.33 13.47
CA PRO A 11 25.27 9.90 12.36
C PRO A 11 25.34 8.95 11.16
N ILE A 12 25.27 7.63 11.37
CA ILE A 12 25.26 6.64 10.29
C ILE A 12 23.95 6.74 9.48
N ILE A 13 22.84 7.05 10.15
CA ILE A 13 21.55 7.25 9.48
C ILE A 13 21.55 8.57 8.73
N LEU A 14 22.20 9.60 9.27
CA LEU A 14 22.35 10.90 8.60
C LEU A 14 23.09 10.77 7.27
N GLU A 15 24.24 10.07 7.22
CA GLU A 15 25.00 9.86 5.98
C GLU A 15 24.20 9.08 4.92
N LYS A 16 23.45 8.06 5.36
CA LYS A 16 22.56 7.30 4.46
C LYS A 16 21.46 8.18 3.90
N LEU A 17 20.82 9.01 4.73
CA LEU A 17 19.79 9.95 4.28
C LEU A 17 20.38 11.00 3.32
N GLU A 18 21.58 11.49 3.57
CA GLU A 18 22.23 12.44 2.68
C GLU A 18 22.55 11.81 1.31
N THR A 19 23.00 10.55 1.32
CA THR A 19 23.24 9.79 0.09
C THR A 19 21.94 9.57 -0.69
N LEU A 20 20.86 9.20 -0.01
CA LEU A 20 19.53 9.03 -0.60
C LEU A 20 18.99 10.36 -1.15
N ALA A 21 19.12 11.45 -0.40
CA ALA A 21 18.72 12.78 -0.83
C ALA A 21 19.46 13.22 -2.10
N LYS A 22 20.78 12.97 -2.17
CA LYS A 22 21.60 13.21 -3.38
C LYS A 22 21.13 12.37 -4.56
N GLN A 23 20.83 11.08 -4.36
CA GLN A 23 20.31 10.20 -5.40
C GLN A 23 18.94 10.64 -5.93
N HIS A 24 18.09 11.14 -5.04
CA HIS A 24 16.74 11.62 -5.38
C HIS A 24 16.72 13.06 -5.90
N GLY A 25 17.88 13.76 -5.89
CA GLY A 25 18.01 15.15 -6.32
C GLY A 25 17.27 16.15 -5.41
N ARG A 26 17.13 15.82 -4.12
CA ARG A 26 16.35 16.57 -3.13
C ARG A 26 17.22 17.06 -1.98
N SER A 27 16.72 18.05 -1.25
CA SER A 27 17.34 18.45 0.02
C SER A 27 17.11 17.38 1.10
N LEU A 28 18.03 17.26 2.06
CA LEU A 28 17.92 16.33 3.20
C LEU A 28 16.59 16.51 3.95
N GLN A 29 16.15 17.76 4.10
CA GLN A 29 14.91 18.10 4.79
C GLN A 29 13.66 17.64 4.02
N GLU A 30 13.66 17.76 2.69
CA GLU A 30 12.57 17.24 1.85
C GLU A 30 12.51 15.72 1.86
N GLU A 31 13.66 15.05 1.80
CA GLU A 31 13.72 13.60 1.86
C GLU A 31 13.21 13.08 3.20
N LEU A 32 13.63 13.71 4.31
CA LEU A 32 13.12 13.39 5.64
C LEU A 32 11.61 13.62 5.74
N LYS A 33 11.10 14.71 5.19
CA LYS A 33 9.65 14.99 5.15
C LYS A 33 8.90 13.90 4.39
N GLN A 34 9.41 13.48 3.23
CA GLN A 34 8.79 12.42 2.43
C GLN A 34 8.84 11.07 3.15
N ILE A 35 9.97 10.71 3.74
CA ILE A 35 10.10 9.47 4.52
C ILE A 35 9.14 9.49 5.73
N LEU A 36 9.04 10.60 6.45
CA LEU A 36 8.09 10.76 7.56
C LEU A 36 6.63 10.68 7.09
N GLN A 37 6.31 11.31 5.96
CA GLN A 37 4.96 11.24 5.38
C GLN A 37 4.62 9.81 4.96
N GLN A 38 5.53 9.12 4.26
CA GLN A 38 5.36 7.72 3.88
C GLN A 38 5.34 6.79 5.09
N ALA A 39 6.13 7.06 6.13
CA ALA A 39 6.13 6.27 7.36
C ALA A 39 4.83 6.48 8.12
N ALA A 40 4.31 7.71 8.22
CA ALA A 40 3.02 8.00 8.83
C ALA A 40 1.88 7.35 8.04
N GLU A 41 1.92 7.39 6.71
CA GLU A 41 0.95 6.73 5.84
C GLU A 41 1.04 5.20 5.99
N LYS A 42 2.25 4.62 6.00
CA LYS A 42 2.47 3.19 6.26
C LYS A 42 2.05 2.76 7.65
N VAL A 43 2.33 3.52 8.71
CA VAL A 43 1.89 3.22 10.08
C VAL A 43 0.37 3.32 10.17
N THR A 44 -0.23 4.30 9.49
CA THR A 44 -1.67 4.35 9.30
C THR A 44 -2.15 3.09 8.58
N HIS A 45 -1.43 2.60 7.57
CA HIS A 45 -1.73 1.34 6.89
C HIS A 45 -1.46 0.07 7.73
N TYR A 46 -0.53 0.08 8.69
CA TYR A 46 -0.31 -1.02 9.63
C TYR A 46 -1.37 -1.04 10.74
N HIS A 47 -1.88 0.12 11.17
CA HIS A 47 -3.13 0.21 11.94
C HIS A 47 -4.37 -0.02 11.06
N THR A 48 -4.24 0.14 9.75
CA THR A 48 -5.16 -0.38 8.73
C THR A 48 -4.77 -1.83 8.37
N GLY A 49 -4.45 -2.63 9.40
CA GLY A 49 -4.84 -4.04 9.43
C GLY A 49 -6.37 -4.23 9.26
N ALA A 50 -7.11 -3.15 8.96
CA ALA A 50 -8.38 -3.21 8.26
C ALA A 50 -8.20 -3.92 6.92
N ASN A 51 -8.32 -5.22 7.00
CA ASN A 51 -9.35 -6.01 6.35
C ASN A 51 -8.82 -7.37 5.92
N ILE A 52 -7.73 -7.90 6.51
CA ILE A 52 -7.41 -9.32 6.30
C ILE A 52 -8.58 -10.19 6.80
N GLU A 53 -9.16 -9.85 7.95
CA GLU A 53 -10.35 -10.56 8.45
C GLU A 53 -11.58 -10.32 7.58
N LYS A 54 -11.87 -9.06 7.20
CA LYS A 54 -13.01 -8.78 6.29
C LYS A 54 -12.81 -9.39 4.90
N ALA A 55 -11.57 -9.45 4.39
CA ALA A 55 -11.25 -10.10 3.13
C ALA A 55 -11.40 -11.62 3.26
N ARG A 56 -10.94 -12.22 4.37
CA ARG A 56 -11.12 -13.65 4.64
C ARG A 56 -12.61 -13.99 4.77
N GLU A 57 -13.40 -13.17 5.45
CA GLU A 57 -14.86 -13.34 5.50
C GLU A 57 -15.52 -13.17 4.13
N ALA A 58 -15.11 -12.18 3.34
CA ALA A 58 -15.64 -11.98 2.00
C ALA A 58 -15.34 -13.19 1.09
N VAL A 59 -14.12 -13.74 1.18
CA VAL A 59 -13.71 -14.95 0.46
C VAL A 59 -14.47 -16.17 0.97
N ALA A 60 -14.65 -16.34 2.27
CA ALA A 60 -15.42 -17.44 2.84
C ALA A 60 -16.91 -17.40 2.40
N ARG A 61 -17.52 -16.20 2.43
CA ARG A 61 -18.90 -16.00 1.92
C ARG A 61 -18.99 -16.28 0.41
N ALA A 62 -18.00 -15.87 -0.36
CA ALA A 62 -17.94 -16.16 -1.80
C ALA A 62 -17.79 -17.67 -2.04
N GLN A 63 -16.87 -18.34 -1.34
CA GLN A 63 -16.68 -19.79 -1.43
C GLN A 63 -17.98 -20.54 -1.12
N VAL A 64 -18.65 -20.26 0.01
CA VAL A 64 -19.94 -20.92 0.34
C VAL A 64 -21.01 -20.66 -0.74
N ARG A 65 -21.06 -19.45 -1.32
CA ARG A 65 -22.01 -19.12 -2.39
C ARG A 65 -21.73 -19.83 -3.71
N TYR A 66 -20.49 -20.26 -3.93
CA TYR A 66 -20.01 -20.81 -5.19
C TYR A 66 -19.61 -22.29 -5.10
N THR A 67 -19.50 -22.87 -3.90
CA THR A 67 -19.31 -24.30 -3.68
C THR A 67 -20.55 -25.06 -4.20
N GLY A 68 -20.33 -25.93 -5.18
CA GLY A 68 -21.39 -26.73 -5.81
C GLY A 68 -22.09 -26.08 -7.00
N LYS A 69 -21.71 -24.86 -7.40
CA LYS A 69 -22.16 -24.26 -8.67
C LYS A 69 -21.17 -24.60 -9.78
N ILE A 70 -21.64 -25.35 -10.77
CA ILE A 70 -20.97 -25.49 -12.06
C ILE A 70 -21.30 -24.22 -12.84
N PHE A 71 -20.32 -23.35 -13.02
CA PHE A 71 -20.47 -22.24 -13.95
C PHE A 71 -20.30 -22.79 -15.37
N SER A 72 -21.34 -22.68 -16.18
CA SER A 72 -21.21 -22.92 -17.61
C SER A 72 -20.22 -21.90 -18.17
N ASP A 73 -19.31 -22.36 -19.01
CA ASP A 73 -18.26 -21.55 -19.62
C ASP A 73 -18.87 -20.28 -20.26
N SER A 74 -18.58 -19.12 -19.68
CA SER A 74 -19.14 -17.82 -20.09
C SER A 74 -18.59 -17.32 -21.42
N THR A 75 -17.76 -18.11 -22.09
CA THR A 75 -17.06 -17.69 -23.32
C THR A 75 -18.02 -17.27 -24.43
N GLU A 76 -19.18 -17.92 -24.57
CA GLU A 76 -20.21 -17.53 -25.57
C GLU A 76 -20.86 -16.18 -25.24
N LEU A 77 -21.21 -15.94 -23.97
CA LEU A 77 -21.84 -14.70 -23.50
C LEU A 77 -20.91 -13.48 -23.62
N ILE A 78 -19.61 -13.69 -23.38
CA ILE A 78 -18.60 -12.63 -23.54
C ILE A 78 -18.36 -12.31 -25.01
N ARG A 79 -18.52 -13.30 -25.91
CA ARG A 79 -18.37 -13.09 -27.35
C ARG A 79 -19.51 -12.24 -27.91
N GLU A 80 -20.75 -12.54 -27.51
CA GLU A 80 -21.95 -11.80 -27.92
C GLU A 80 -21.91 -10.32 -27.48
N ASP A 81 -21.43 -10.03 -26.28
CA ASP A 81 -21.32 -8.65 -25.78
C ASP A 81 -20.20 -7.85 -26.48
N ARG A 82 -19.18 -8.54 -27.02
CA ARG A 82 -18.07 -7.91 -27.74
C ARG A 82 -18.41 -7.61 -29.22
N GLU A 83 -19.43 -8.25 -29.76
CA GLU A 83 -19.90 -8.05 -31.14
C GLU A 83 -21.05 -7.03 -31.24
N ARG A 84 -21.43 -6.38 -30.13
CA ARG A 84 -22.36 -5.25 -30.08
C ARG A 84 -21.70 -3.88 -30.26
#